data_AF-A0A972C8L9-F1
#
_entry.id   AF-A0A972C8L9-F1
#
_cell.length_a   1.000
_cell.length_b   1.000
_cell.length_c   1.000
_cell.angle_alpha   90.00
_cell.angle_beta   90.00
_cell.angle_gamma   90.00
#
_symmetry.space_group_name_H-M   'P 1'
#
loop_
_entity.id
_entity.type
_entity.pdbx_description
1 polymer ?
#
loop_
_entity_poly.entity_id
_entity_poly.type
_entity_poly.pdbx_seq_one_letter_code
_entity_poly.pdbx_strand_id
1 'polypeptide(L)'
;MSVVKPTLPSHHGLVNNHFETFTSAYAFLERNNGKQFLTTGNQAPFFAIPAIAKKGLHKGQRVIRYFNSQGSERARAYEDCWGHKTNCNRTYIDCYTKAIQP
;
A
#
# COMPACT_ATOMS: atom_id res chain seq x y z
N MET A 1 18.48 -0.69 -20.88
CA MET A 1 17.27 0.16 -21.06
C MET A 1 16.37 -0.07 -19.86
N SER A 2 16.01 0.97 -19.11
CA SER A 2 15.09 0.83 -17.98
C SER A 2 13.66 0.76 -18.51
N VAL A 3 12.98 -0.37 -18.29
CA VAL A 3 11.57 -0.52 -18.64
C VAL A 3 10.74 0.34 -17.69
N VAL A 4 10.17 1.43 -18.19
CA VAL A 4 9.25 2.27 -17.41
C VAL A 4 7.86 1.66 -17.49
N LYS A 5 7.30 1.32 -16.33
CA LYS A 5 5.92 0.81 -16.25
C LYS A 5 4.95 1.95 -16.64
N PRO A 6 3.95 1.71 -17.50
CA PRO A 6 3.03 2.76 -17.93
C PRO A 6 2.22 3.31 -16.76
N THR A 7 1.85 4.59 -16.82
CA THR A 7 0.94 5.19 -15.84
C THR A 7 -0.48 4.70 -16.08
N LEU A 8 -1.16 4.26 -15.02
CA LEU A 8 -2.58 3.85 -15.07
C LEU A 8 -3.47 4.89 -14.37
N PRO A 9 -4.80 4.90 -14.63
CA PRO A 9 -5.75 5.74 -13.90
C PRO A 9 -5.73 5.49 -12.37
N SER A 10 -6.38 6.38 -11.61
CA SER A 10 -6.61 6.17 -10.17
C SER A 10 -7.56 4.99 -9.97
N HIS A 11 -7.34 4.20 -8.90
CA HIS A 11 -8.18 3.03 -8.57
C HIS A 11 -8.32 2.03 -9.74
N HIS A 12 -7.26 1.89 -10.54
CA HIS A 12 -7.31 1.08 -11.74
C HIS A 12 -7.18 -0.41 -11.42
N GLY A 13 -8.08 -1.20 -12.01
CA GLY A 13 -8.04 -2.65 -11.97
C GLY A 13 -8.31 -3.22 -10.57
N LEU A 14 -8.58 -4.52 -10.52
CA LEU A 14 -8.84 -5.23 -9.27
C LEU A 14 -7.64 -6.08 -8.85
N VAL A 15 -7.56 -6.30 -7.55
CA VAL A 15 -6.51 -7.05 -6.86
C VAL A 15 -7.15 -7.91 -5.77
N ASN A 16 -6.82 -9.19 -5.78
CA ASN A 16 -7.14 -10.10 -4.67
C ASN A 16 -6.02 -9.99 -3.62
N ASN A 17 -6.26 -9.24 -2.54
CA ASN A 17 -5.38 -9.17 -1.38
C ASN A 17 -5.68 -10.31 -0.40
N HIS A 18 -4.73 -10.68 0.46
CA HIS A 18 -4.98 -11.66 1.53
C HIS A 18 -6.00 -11.17 2.56
N PHE A 19 -6.00 -9.87 2.83
CA PHE A 19 -7.04 -9.22 3.62
C PHE A 19 -8.11 -8.65 2.68
N GLU A 20 -9.33 -9.15 2.81
CA GLU A 20 -10.47 -8.71 1.99
C GLU A 20 -10.77 -7.22 2.19
N THR A 21 -10.70 -6.74 3.43
CA THR A 21 -10.99 -5.34 3.75
C THR A 21 -9.74 -4.57 4.19
N PHE A 22 -9.75 -3.26 3.90
CA PHE A 22 -8.74 -2.33 4.40
C PHE A 22 -8.67 -2.35 5.92
N THR A 23 -9.82 -2.39 6.60
CA THR A 23 -9.91 -2.40 8.06
C THR A 23 -9.18 -3.59 8.67
N SER A 24 -9.33 -4.79 8.11
CA SER A 24 -8.64 -5.99 8.59
C SER A 24 -7.12 -5.90 8.41
N ALA A 25 -6.66 -5.41 7.26
CA ALA A 25 -5.24 -5.18 7.01
C ALA A 25 -4.66 -4.12 7.96
N TYR A 26 -5.38 -3.01 8.16
CA TYR A 26 -4.98 -1.94 9.04
C TYR A 26 -4.82 -2.43 10.49
N ALA A 27 -5.83 -3.12 11.02
CA ALA A 27 -5.80 -3.68 12.38
C ALA A 27 -4.73 -4.77 12.55
N PHE A 28 -4.42 -5.51 11.49
CA PHE A 28 -3.30 -6.45 11.49
C PHE A 28 -1.96 -5.70 11.63
N LEU A 29 -1.75 -4.66 10.84
CA LEU A 29 -0.52 -3.87 10.88
C LEU A 29 -0.34 -3.10 12.20
N GLU A 30 -1.41 -2.65 12.84
CA GLU A 30 -1.34 -2.01 14.16
C GLU A 30 -0.77 -2.97 15.22
N ARG A 31 -1.19 -4.23 15.16
CA ARG A 31 -0.71 -5.29 16.07
C ARG A 31 0.69 -5.80 15.72
N ASN A 32 1.12 -5.61 14.48
CA ASN A 32 2.39 -6.10 13.94
C ASN A 32 3.27 -4.94 13.46
N ASN A 33 3.29 -3.84 14.21
CA ASN A 33 4.03 -2.66 13.83
C ASN A 33 5.54 -2.97 13.73
N GLY A 34 6.17 -2.52 12.64
CA GLY A 34 7.59 -2.82 12.36
C GLY A 34 7.84 -4.15 11.64
N LYS A 35 6.82 -4.96 11.35
CA LYS A 35 6.97 -6.16 10.50
C LYS A 35 7.49 -5.74 9.11
N GLN A 36 8.56 -6.40 8.66
CA GLN A 36 9.09 -6.25 7.31
C GLN A 36 8.38 -7.24 6.37
N PHE A 37 8.05 -6.78 5.17
CA PHE A 37 7.42 -7.56 4.11
C PHE A 37 8.29 -7.52 2.85
N LEU A 38 8.02 -8.42 1.91
CA LEU A 38 8.68 -8.44 0.59
C LEU A 38 7.64 -8.17 -0.49
N THR A 39 7.92 -7.24 -1.40
CA THR A 39 7.00 -6.94 -2.50
C THR A 39 6.79 -8.16 -3.40
N THR A 40 5.58 -8.36 -3.92
CA THR A 40 5.26 -9.55 -4.73
C THR A 40 5.95 -9.58 -6.10
N GLY A 41 6.55 -8.47 -6.55
CA GLY A 41 7.21 -8.36 -7.85
C GLY A 41 8.66 -8.83 -7.82
N ASN A 42 9.54 -8.00 -7.24
CA ASN A 42 10.99 -8.24 -7.20
C ASN A 42 11.49 -8.65 -5.81
N GLN A 43 10.59 -9.00 -4.88
CA GLN A 43 10.94 -9.37 -3.51
C GLN A 43 11.74 -8.28 -2.77
N ALA A 44 11.60 -7.02 -3.17
CA ALA A 44 12.24 -5.92 -2.46
C ALA A 44 11.61 -5.75 -1.06
N PRO A 45 12.42 -5.57 0.00
CA PRO A 45 11.93 -5.40 1.36
C PRO A 45 11.26 -4.04 1.55
N PHE A 46 10.18 -4.02 2.32
CA PHE A 46 9.45 -2.82 2.67
C PHE A 46 8.77 -2.93 4.04
N PHE A 47 8.39 -1.78 4.58
CA PHE A 47 7.58 -1.65 5.80
C PHE A 47 6.23 -1.03 5.48
N ALA A 48 5.18 -1.56 6.10
CA ALA A 48 3.83 -1.01 6.01
C ALA A 48 3.44 -0.42 7.36
N ILE A 49 3.18 0.88 7.40
CA ILE A 49 2.90 1.62 8.65
C ILE A 49 1.47 2.15 8.60
N PRO A 50 0.57 1.69 9.49
CA PRO A 50 -0.75 2.26 9.64
C PRO A 50 -0.65 3.64 10.29
N ALA A 51 -1.39 4.62 9.77
CA ALA A 51 -1.39 5.98 10.28
C ALA A 51 -2.72 6.69 9.98
N ILE A 52 -2.89 7.86 10.59
CA ILE A 52 -3.94 8.81 10.23
C ILE A 52 -3.35 9.89 9.33
N ALA A 53 -3.99 10.15 8.19
CA ALA A 53 -3.57 11.18 7.27
C ALA A 53 -3.78 12.58 7.87
N LYS A 54 -2.71 13.38 7.92
CA LYS A 54 -2.73 14.69 8.59
C LYS A 54 -3.13 15.86 7.66
N LYS A 55 -3.08 15.67 6.34
CA LYS A 55 -3.30 16.72 5.32
C LYS A 55 -3.84 16.15 4.02
N GLY A 56 -4.39 17.04 3.17
CA GLY A 56 -4.97 16.69 1.87
C GLY A 56 -6.44 16.28 1.95
N LEU A 57 -6.99 15.82 0.82
CA LEU A 57 -8.39 15.41 0.69
C LEU A 57 -8.80 14.31 1.67
N HIS A 58 -7.87 13.41 2.01
CA HIS A 58 -8.09 12.31 2.95
C HIS A 58 -7.69 12.67 4.40
N LYS A 59 -7.66 13.96 4.78
CA LYS A 59 -7.30 14.36 6.16
C LYS A 59 -8.25 13.72 7.18
N GLY A 60 -7.68 13.17 8.25
CA GLY A 60 -8.41 12.46 9.31
C GLY A 60 -8.73 11.01 8.99
N GLN A 61 -8.51 10.55 7.76
CA GLN A 61 -8.77 9.17 7.36
C GLN A 61 -7.57 8.26 7.63
N ARG A 62 -7.86 6.97 7.81
CA ARG A 62 -6.85 5.92 7.94
C ARG A 62 -6.09 5.75 6.64
N VAL A 63 -4.80 5.50 6.75
CA VAL A 63 -3.89 5.28 5.62
C VAL A 63 -2.83 4.24 6.00
N ILE A 64 -2.48 3.37 5.06
CA ILE A 64 -1.30 2.52 5.16
C ILE A 64 -0.22 3.15 4.29
N ARG A 65 0.94 3.46 4.89
CA ARG A 65 2.10 4.05 4.19
C ARG A 65 3.17 2.98 3.99
N TYR A 66 3.71 2.90 2.78
CA TYR A 66 4.70 1.90 2.39
C TYR A 66 6.07 2.56 2.26
N PHE A 67 7.05 2.05 3.00
CA PHE A 67 8.42 2.54 3.02
C PHE A 67 9.38 1.45 2.55
N ASN A 68 10.39 1.82 1.76
CA ASN A 68 11.48 0.89 1.46
C ASN A 68 12.38 0.69 2.69
N SER A 69 13.34 -0.24 2.60
CA SER A 69 14.33 -0.48 3.66
C SER A 69 15.17 0.74 4.03
N GLN A 70 15.30 1.72 3.13
CA GLN A 70 15.99 2.98 3.38
C GLN A 70 15.10 4.06 4.05
N GLY A 71 13.86 3.75 4.44
CA GLY A 71 12.95 4.68 5.13
C GLY A 71 12.30 5.74 4.23
N SER A 72 12.43 5.64 2.91
CA SER A 72 11.74 6.49 1.94
C SER A 72 10.33 5.96 1.67
N GLU A 73 9.32 6.82 1.79
CA GLU A 73 7.95 6.46 1.42
C GLU A 73 7.86 6.26 -0.10
N ARG A 74 7.38 5.09 -0.52
CA ARG A 74 7.22 4.73 -1.94
C ARG A 74 5.79 4.82 -2.41
N ALA A 75 4.83 4.52 -1.52
CA ALA A 75 3.42 4.61 -1.83
C ALA A 75 2.58 4.71 -0.55
N ARG A 76 1.28 4.91 -0.72
CA ARG A 76 0.28 4.83 0.34
C ARG A 76 -1.04 4.32 -0.21
N ALA A 77 -1.84 3.68 0.62
CA ALA A 77 -3.19 3.24 0.30
C ALA A 77 -4.16 3.75 1.36
N TYR A 78 -5.24 4.39 0.89
CA TYR A 78 -6.41 4.72 1.68
C TYR A 78 -7.43 3.58 1.55
N GLU A 79 -8.54 3.68 2.27
CA GLU A 79 -9.60 2.68 2.26
C GLU A 79 -10.22 2.49 0.86
N ASP A 80 -10.44 3.58 0.12
CA ASP A 80 -10.94 3.57 -1.26
C ASP A 80 -9.93 3.06 -2.30
N CYS A 81 -8.65 2.99 -1.93
CA CYS A 81 -7.61 2.39 -2.76
C CYS A 81 -7.54 0.87 -2.60
N TRP A 82 -8.13 0.32 -1.54
CA TRP A 82 -7.98 -1.09 -1.22
C TRP A 82 -8.68 -1.97 -2.26
N GLY A 83 -8.02 -3.05 -2.67
CA GLY A 83 -8.50 -3.91 -3.75
C GLY A 83 -8.20 -3.41 -5.16
N HIS A 84 -7.52 -2.26 -5.31
CA HIS A 84 -7.11 -1.72 -6.61
C HIS A 84 -5.61 -1.87 -6.88
N LYS A 85 -5.21 -1.80 -8.17
CA LYS A 85 -3.78 -1.83 -8.53
C LYS A 85 -3.08 -0.51 -8.26
N THR A 86 -3.80 0.60 -8.36
CA THR A 86 -3.28 1.95 -8.15
C THR A 86 -4.08 2.70 -7.10
N ASN A 87 -3.41 3.63 -6.40
CA ASN A 87 -4.06 4.54 -5.46
C ASN A 87 -4.64 5.79 -6.14
N CYS A 88 -5.21 6.72 -5.35
CA CYS A 88 -5.71 8.02 -5.81
C CYS A 88 -4.69 8.80 -6.67
N ASN A 89 -3.39 8.64 -6.40
CA ASN A 89 -2.30 9.33 -7.08
C ASN A 89 -1.73 8.53 -8.26
N ARG A 90 -2.44 7.51 -8.76
CA ARG A 90 -2.01 6.66 -9.88
C ARG A 90 -0.73 5.84 -9.60
N THR A 91 -0.31 5.78 -8.34
CA THR A 91 0.86 4.99 -7.92
C THR A 91 0.46 3.54 -7.78
N TYR A 92 1.26 2.61 -8.32
CA TYR A 92 1.06 1.19 -8.12
C TYR A 92 1.18 0.82 -6.64
N ILE A 93 0.17 0.14 -6.12
CA ILE A 93 0.11 -0.34 -4.74
C ILE A 93 -0.09 -1.84 -4.62
N ASP A 94 -0.45 -2.54 -5.71
CA ASP A 94 -0.75 -3.97 -5.70
C ASP A 94 0.40 -4.82 -5.19
N CYS A 95 1.64 -4.45 -5.52
CA CYS A 95 2.81 -5.18 -5.06
C CYS A 95 3.04 -5.10 -3.54
N TYR A 96 2.47 -4.08 -2.88
CA TYR A 96 2.52 -3.91 -1.43
C TYR A 96 1.29 -4.53 -0.76
N THR A 97 0.08 -4.24 -1.24
CA THR A 97 -1.16 -4.72 -0.61
C THR A 97 -1.28 -6.23 -0.66
N LYS A 98 -0.86 -6.86 -1.77
CA LYS A 98 -0.83 -8.33 -1.89
C LYS A 98 0.23 -8.99 -1.02
N ALA A 99 1.27 -8.28 -0.62
CA ALA A 99 2.34 -8.82 0.21
C ALA A 99 1.99 -8.82 1.71
N ILE A 100 0.98 -8.05 2.12
CA ILE A 100 0.51 -8.03 3.51
C ILE A 100 -0.36 -9.28 3.73
N GLN A 101 0.19 -10.21 4.50
CA GLN A 101 -0.45 -11.46 4.89
C GLN A 101 -0.26 -11.71 6.41
N PRO A 102 -1.16 -12.49 7.05
CA PRO A 102 -1.05 -12.90 8.45
C PRO A 102 0.35 -13.39 8.82
#